data_AF-A0A846Q6K6-F1
#
_entry.id   AF-A0A846Q6K6-F1
#
_cell.length_a   1.000
_cell.length_b   1.000
_cell.length_c   1.000
_cell.angle_alpha   90.00
_cell.angle_beta   90.00
_cell.angle_gamma   90.00
#
_symmetry.space_group_name_H-M   'P 1'
#
loop_
_entity.id
_entity.type
_entity.pdbx_description
1 polymer ?
#
loop_
_entity_poly.entity_id
_entity_poly.type
_entity_poly.pdbx_seq_one_letter_code
_entity_poly.pdbx_strand_id
1 'polypeptide(L)'
;MPRIKQLPEDFIVKEVFEKQKTKEEEKVFYVWFTLRKKNWDLFRALNILSKKLGVSIKRFGYAGVKDKRAITYQRISVWNVPVERLKGLKIRDLELSDFEIKRERINLGDLRANRFEVVIRDIGNREKEKIEKNLERIGKEGFVNYFGEQRFGLRKNTHLVGKAILRNRLKEAVWVYLTKGGEENEEARKFRANLRRTKDFKRGLKDCPKNLRNEIVLMNHLTAKPNDYAGALRKIPKKFRRMFVHAYQSYL
;
A
#
# COMPACT_ATOMS: atom_id res chain seq x y z
N MET A 1 -20.06 12.71 15.39
CA MET A 1 -19.17 11.52 15.37
C MET A 1 -17.77 12.01 15.06
N PRO A 2 -16.78 11.64 15.88
CA PRO A 2 -15.40 12.05 15.69
C PRO A 2 -14.88 11.69 14.30
N ARG A 3 -14.09 12.59 13.69
CA ARG A 3 -13.56 12.43 12.34
C ARG A 3 -12.04 12.58 12.32
N ILE A 4 -11.37 11.74 11.52
CA ILE A 4 -9.93 11.82 11.26
C ILE A 4 -9.67 12.16 9.78
N LYS A 5 -8.46 12.65 9.48
CA LYS A 5 -8.01 12.96 8.11
C LYS A 5 -8.97 13.87 7.34
N GLN A 6 -9.59 14.87 7.99
CA GLN A 6 -10.44 15.83 7.29
C GLN A 6 -9.58 16.71 6.38
N LEU A 7 -8.47 17.20 6.92
CA LEU A 7 -7.41 17.92 6.20
C LEU A 7 -6.13 17.06 6.14
N PRO A 8 -5.24 17.25 5.14
CA PRO A 8 -3.92 16.60 5.14
C PRO A 8 -3.10 16.90 6.40
N GLU A 9 -3.25 18.09 6.98
CA GLU A 9 -2.62 18.55 8.22
C GLU A 9 -3.05 17.74 9.45
N ASP A 10 -4.23 17.13 9.41
CA ASP A 10 -4.74 16.33 10.52
C ASP A 10 -4.00 15.00 10.68
N PHE A 11 -3.12 14.67 9.74
CA PHE A 11 -2.39 13.41 9.75
C PHE A 11 -0.96 13.64 9.29
N ILE A 12 -0.08 13.77 10.26
CA ILE A 12 1.35 13.96 10.04
C ILE A 12 2.06 12.65 10.31
N VAL A 13 2.90 12.23 9.38
CA VAL A 13 3.71 11.01 9.50
C VAL A 13 5.18 11.37 9.31
N LYS A 14 6.00 11.19 10.33
CA LYS A 14 7.44 11.41 10.29
C LYS A 14 8.15 10.07 10.35
N GLU A 15 8.89 9.73 9.31
CA GLU A 15 9.73 8.53 9.30
C GLU A 15 10.86 8.67 10.32
N VAL A 16 11.03 7.65 11.15
CA VAL A 16 12.15 7.52 12.08
C VAL A 16 13.15 6.57 11.43
N PHE A 17 14.26 7.13 10.99
CA PHE A 17 15.35 6.40 10.37
C PHE A 17 16.45 6.14 11.41
N GLU A 18 16.99 4.92 11.46
CA GLU A 18 18.17 4.63 12.27
C GLU A 18 19.44 4.78 11.44
N LYS A 19 20.48 5.38 12.01
CA LYS A 19 21.79 5.48 11.35
C LYS A 19 22.32 4.07 11.10
N GLN A 20 22.45 3.69 9.83
CA GLN A 20 23.17 2.48 9.45
C GLN A 20 24.68 2.71 9.63
N LYS A 21 25.40 1.68 10.07
CA LYS A 21 26.87 1.68 10.13
C LYS A 21 27.41 1.65 8.70
N THR A 22 28.08 2.70 8.29
CA THR A 22 28.71 2.80 6.97
C THR A 22 29.81 1.76 6.80
N LYS A 23 29.75 0.96 5.74
CA LYS A 23 30.89 0.14 5.29
C LYS A 23 31.86 0.99 4.45
N GLU A 24 33.16 0.85 4.70
CA GLU A 24 34.20 1.78 4.24
C GLU A 24 34.66 1.62 2.78
N GLU A 25 34.02 0.80 1.95
CA GLU A 25 34.72 0.28 0.76
C GLU A 25 34.24 0.75 -0.64
N GLU A 26 33.13 1.50 -0.80
CA GLU A 26 32.62 1.86 -2.15
C GLU A 26 32.69 3.35 -2.53
N LYS A 27 33.10 3.64 -3.78
CA LYS A 27 33.09 4.96 -4.46
C LYS A 27 31.68 5.40 -4.93
N VAL A 28 30.61 4.76 -4.46
CA VAL A 28 29.24 5.07 -4.89
C VAL A 28 28.69 6.16 -3.97
N PHE A 29 28.22 7.27 -4.54
CA PHE A 29 27.63 8.37 -3.77
C PHE A 29 26.13 8.51 -4.05
N TYR A 30 25.35 8.42 -2.98
CA TYR A 30 23.94 8.78 -2.92
C TYR A 30 23.80 10.09 -2.15
N VAL A 31 22.88 10.94 -2.60
CA VAL A 31 22.39 12.04 -1.76
C VAL A 31 21.14 11.57 -1.05
N TRP A 32 21.21 11.55 0.28
CA TRP A 32 20.08 11.38 1.15
C TRP A 32 19.45 12.73 1.45
N PHE A 33 18.13 12.80 1.45
CA PHE A 33 17.38 14.00 1.80
C PHE A 33 16.03 13.62 2.42
N THR A 34 15.47 14.53 3.21
CA THR A 34 14.13 14.41 3.73
C THR A 34 13.18 14.99 2.69
N LEU A 35 12.24 14.18 2.23
CA LEU A 35 11.13 14.62 1.40
C LEU A 35 9.92 14.86 2.31
N ARG A 36 9.55 16.13 2.48
CA ARG A 36 8.23 16.51 3.00
C ARG A 36 7.27 16.61 1.82
N LYS A 37 6.12 15.95 1.92
CA LYS A 37 5.06 16.03 0.91
C LYS A 37 3.69 16.24 1.57
N LYS A 38 2.84 17.09 0.98
CA LYS A 38 1.46 17.33 1.42
C LYS A 38 0.46 16.90 0.34
N ASN A 39 -0.42 15.94 0.64
CA ASN A 39 -1.42 15.43 -0.30
C ASN A 39 -0.85 14.78 -1.59
N TRP A 40 0.32 14.15 -1.49
CA TRP A 40 1.04 13.56 -2.63
C TRP A 40 1.22 12.05 -2.49
N ASP A 41 1.06 11.35 -3.62
CA ASP A 41 1.56 9.99 -3.80
C ASP A 41 3.08 10.02 -4.00
N LEU A 42 3.80 9.09 -3.36
CA LEU A 42 5.26 9.04 -3.40
C LEU A 42 5.77 8.84 -4.84
N PHE A 43 5.21 7.89 -5.59
CA PHE A 43 5.69 7.59 -6.94
C PHE A 43 5.42 8.75 -7.90
N ARG A 44 4.30 9.45 -7.73
CA ARG A 44 4.03 10.69 -8.47
C ARG A 44 5.09 11.76 -8.16
N ALA A 45 5.45 11.95 -6.90
CA ALA A 45 6.50 12.90 -6.49
C ALA A 45 7.88 12.50 -7.07
N LEU A 46 8.29 11.24 -6.91
CA LEU A 46 9.55 10.74 -7.44
C LEU A 46 9.64 10.85 -8.97
N ASN A 47 8.53 10.63 -9.70
CA ASN A 47 8.49 10.79 -11.15
C ASN A 47 8.72 12.25 -11.57
N ILE A 48 8.19 13.23 -10.84
CA ILE A 48 8.43 14.65 -11.11
C ILE A 48 9.89 15.02 -10.81
N LEU A 49 10.42 14.57 -9.68
CA LEU A 49 11.83 14.79 -9.32
C LEU A 49 12.76 14.18 -10.37
N SER A 50 12.50 12.95 -10.78
CA SER A 50 13.21 12.23 -11.85
C SER A 50 13.26 13.05 -13.14
N LYS A 51 12.12 13.59 -13.59
CA LYS A 51 12.05 14.43 -14.79
C LYS A 51 12.84 15.74 -14.62
N LYS A 52 12.68 16.47 -13.51
CA LYS A 52 13.38 17.74 -13.27
C LYS A 52 14.90 17.56 -13.14
N LEU A 53 15.34 16.40 -12.66
CA LEU A 53 16.76 16.07 -12.53
C LEU A 53 17.35 15.42 -13.80
N GLY A 54 16.52 14.97 -14.74
CA GLY A 54 16.97 14.26 -15.93
C GLY A 54 17.57 12.88 -15.61
N VAL A 55 17.07 12.21 -14.57
CA VAL A 55 17.59 10.91 -14.12
C VAL A 55 16.49 9.86 -14.06
N SER A 56 16.85 8.59 -14.19
CA SER A 56 15.90 7.48 -14.07
C SER A 56 15.29 7.39 -12.67
N ILE A 57 13.98 7.12 -12.57
CA ILE A 57 13.27 6.89 -11.31
C ILE A 57 13.88 5.73 -10.50
N LYS A 58 14.54 4.77 -11.17
CA LYS A 58 15.22 3.63 -10.53
C LYS A 58 16.40 4.06 -9.64
N ARG A 59 16.93 5.28 -9.84
CA ARG A 59 18.01 5.84 -9.01
C ARG A 59 17.55 6.28 -7.62
N PHE A 60 16.24 6.39 -7.40
CA PHE A 60 15.69 6.75 -6.10
C PHE A 60 15.52 5.52 -5.22
N GLY A 61 15.87 5.64 -3.94
CA GLY A 61 15.61 4.66 -2.90
C GLY A 61 14.77 5.26 -1.77
N TYR A 62 13.93 4.44 -1.14
CA TYR A 62 13.02 4.83 -0.06
C TYR A 62 12.65 3.61 0.79
N ALA A 63 12.38 3.82 2.09
CA ALA A 63 12.16 2.73 3.03
C ALA A 63 10.72 2.23 3.06
N GLY A 64 9.75 3.06 2.69
CA GLY A 64 8.36 2.67 2.56
C GLY A 64 7.51 3.77 1.94
N VAL A 65 6.27 3.42 1.60
CA VAL A 65 5.27 4.38 1.14
C VAL A 65 4.50 4.92 2.33
N LYS A 66 4.21 6.22 2.34
CA LYS A 66 3.38 6.88 3.36
C LYS A 66 2.06 7.35 2.75
N ASP A 67 1.06 7.61 3.59
CA ASP A 67 -0.26 8.08 3.17
C ASP A 67 -0.20 9.25 2.16
N LYS A 68 -1.08 9.21 1.16
CA LYS A 68 -1.26 10.32 0.22
C LYS A 68 -1.90 11.51 0.92
N ARG A 69 -3.06 11.33 1.55
CA ARG A 69 -3.85 12.37 2.23
C ARG A 69 -3.28 12.62 3.64
N ALA A 70 -2.10 13.22 3.68
CA ALA A 70 -1.31 13.47 4.88
C ALA A 70 -0.22 14.51 4.57
N ILE A 71 0.40 15.05 5.63
CA ILE A 71 1.75 15.62 5.54
C ILE A 71 2.73 14.53 5.96
N THR A 72 3.68 14.17 5.10
CA THR A 72 4.61 13.09 5.40
C THR A 72 6.04 13.51 5.19
N TYR A 73 6.90 13.15 6.12
CA TYR A 73 8.35 13.33 6.07
C TYR A 73 8.99 11.95 5.95
N GLN A 74 9.75 11.71 4.89
CA GLN A 74 10.43 10.44 4.70
C GLN A 74 11.81 10.63 4.09
N ARG A 75 12.74 9.73 4.41
CA ARG A 75 14.08 9.77 3.86
C ARG A 75 14.08 9.16 2.46
N ILE A 76 14.68 9.88 1.53
CA ILE A 76 14.87 9.46 0.15
C ILE A 76 16.37 9.49 -0.14
N SER A 77 16.84 8.51 -0.90
CA SER A 77 18.18 8.51 -1.46
C SER A 77 18.09 8.65 -2.99
N VAL A 78 19.05 9.33 -3.60
CA VAL A 78 19.17 9.39 -5.07
C VAL A 78 20.62 9.20 -5.49
N TRP A 79 20.86 8.30 -6.43
CA TRP A 79 22.20 7.99 -6.93
C TRP A 79 22.72 9.06 -7.90
N ASN A 80 23.96 9.50 -7.68
CA ASN A 80 24.73 10.33 -8.62
C ASN A 80 23.98 11.59 -9.09
N VAL A 81 23.51 12.39 -8.13
CA VAL A 81 22.90 13.70 -8.35
C VAL A 81 23.55 14.70 -7.38
N PRO A 82 24.09 15.83 -7.87
CA PRO A 82 24.64 16.88 -7.00
C PRO A 82 23.57 17.47 -6.06
N VAL A 83 23.97 17.78 -4.83
CA VAL A 83 23.07 18.33 -3.78
C VAL A 83 22.44 19.66 -4.23
N GLU A 84 23.21 20.47 -4.96
CA GLU A 84 22.83 21.80 -5.46
C GLU A 84 21.64 21.70 -6.43
N ARG A 85 21.63 20.65 -7.26
CA ARG A 85 20.50 20.39 -8.18
C ARG A 85 19.23 20.03 -7.44
N LEU A 86 19.32 19.43 -6.25
CA LEU A 86 18.16 19.13 -5.41
C LEU A 86 17.68 20.37 -4.65
N LYS A 87 18.61 21.15 -4.06
CA LYS A 87 18.30 22.41 -3.36
C LYS A 87 17.59 23.42 -4.25
N GLY A 88 17.90 23.44 -5.55
CA GLY A 88 17.26 24.33 -6.52
C GLY A 88 15.82 23.94 -6.92
N LEU A 89 15.32 22.76 -6.53
CA LEU A 89 13.99 22.30 -6.93
C LEU A 89 12.89 22.98 -6.12
N LYS A 90 12.04 23.73 -6.83
CA LYS A 90 10.78 24.25 -6.29
C LYS A 90 9.60 23.50 -6.91
N ILE A 91 8.84 22.79 -6.09
CA ILE A 91 7.63 22.06 -6.48
C ILE A 91 6.58 22.32 -5.41
N ARG A 92 5.40 22.76 -5.82
CA ARG A 92 4.30 23.04 -4.88
C ARG A 92 3.99 21.81 -4.02
N ASP A 93 3.81 22.03 -2.73
CA ASP A 93 3.48 21.01 -1.71
C ASP A 93 4.55 19.91 -1.50
N LEU A 94 5.76 20.09 -2.05
CA LEU A 94 6.94 19.27 -1.80
C LEU A 94 8.09 20.15 -1.28
N GLU A 95 8.77 19.69 -0.24
CA GLU A 95 9.99 20.32 0.27
C GLU A 95 11.07 19.25 0.42
N LEU A 96 12.29 19.61 0.05
CA LEU A 96 13.47 18.74 0.17
C LEU A 96 14.44 19.41 1.15
N SER A 97 14.82 18.70 2.20
CA SER A 97 15.68 19.21 3.29
C SER A 97 16.70 18.17 3.77
N ASP A 98 17.54 18.55 4.73
CA ASP A 98 18.45 17.66 5.48
C ASP A 98 19.39 16.84 4.57
N PHE A 99 20.02 17.47 3.59
CA PHE A 99 20.86 16.77 2.63
C PHE A 99 22.12 16.16 3.27
N GLU A 100 22.39 14.89 2.99
CA GLU A 100 23.61 14.18 3.39
C GLU A 100 24.16 13.35 2.23
N ILE A 101 25.48 13.33 2.06
CA ILE A 101 26.12 12.41 1.13
C ILE A 101 26.40 11.10 1.88
N LYS A 102 25.92 9.99 1.31
CA LYS A 102 26.09 8.64 1.85
C LYS A 102 26.51 7.68 0.75
N ARG A 103 27.03 6.52 1.13
CA ARG A 103 27.38 5.46 0.18
C ARG A 103 26.25 4.47 -0.08
N GLU A 104 25.28 4.43 0.82
CA GLU A 104 24.22 3.44 0.80
C GLU A 104 22.97 3.98 0.10
N ARG A 105 22.26 3.08 -0.58
CA ARG A 105 20.90 3.34 -1.04
C ARG A 105 19.94 3.01 0.09
N ILE A 106 18.89 3.82 0.26
CA ILE A 106 17.76 3.46 1.11
C ILE A 106 16.90 2.41 0.39
N ASN A 107 16.71 1.27 1.04
CA ASN A 107 15.93 0.14 0.56
C ASN A 107 14.64 -0.04 1.35
N LEU A 108 13.68 -0.78 0.77
CA LEU A 108 12.41 -1.09 1.42
C LEU A 108 12.64 -1.83 2.74
N GLY A 109 12.11 -1.29 3.83
CA GLY A 109 12.26 -1.84 5.18
C GLY A 109 13.34 -1.18 6.03
N ASP A 110 14.15 -0.27 5.48
CA ASP A 110 15.26 0.37 6.21
C ASP A 110 14.81 1.37 7.31
N LEU A 111 13.52 1.65 7.41
CA LEU A 111 13.00 2.51 8.48
C LEU A 111 12.87 1.74 9.79
N ARG A 112 13.10 2.42 10.91
CA ARG A 112 12.84 1.84 12.24
C ARG A 112 11.36 1.93 12.60
N ALA A 113 10.79 3.13 12.45
CA ALA A 113 9.43 3.42 12.90
C ALA A 113 8.83 4.62 12.14
N ASN A 114 7.56 4.89 12.42
CA ASN A 114 6.90 6.13 12.01
C ASN A 114 6.34 6.82 13.26
N ARG A 115 6.62 8.10 13.42
CA ARG A 115 5.97 8.95 14.41
C ARG A 115 4.73 9.57 13.77
N PHE A 116 3.58 9.38 14.42
CA PHE A 116 2.31 9.92 13.96
C PHE A 116 1.89 11.11 14.84
N GLU A 117 1.38 12.16 14.21
CA GLU A 117 0.61 13.20 14.89
C GLU A 117 -0.76 13.23 14.20
N VAL A 118 -1.82 12.99 14.97
CA VAL A 118 -3.17 12.78 14.45
C VAL A 118 -4.12 13.74 15.14
N VAL A 119 -4.84 14.54 14.35
CA VAL A 119 -5.92 15.41 14.83
C VAL A 119 -7.25 14.68 14.66
N ILE A 120 -7.98 14.57 15.76
CA ILE A 120 -9.36 14.07 15.79
C ILE A 120 -10.27 15.29 15.91
N ARG A 121 -11.14 15.50 14.92
CA ARG A 121 -12.09 16.62 14.86
C ARG A 121 -13.49 16.17 15.25
N ASP A 122 -14.37 17.14 15.48
CA ASP A 122 -15.80 16.94 15.77
C ASP A 122 -16.07 16.04 17.00
N ILE A 123 -15.26 16.25 18.05
CA ILE A 123 -15.40 15.56 19.34
C ILE A 123 -16.49 16.25 20.15
N GLY A 124 -17.54 15.52 20.53
CA GLY A 124 -18.55 16.04 21.45
C GLY A 124 -18.02 16.11 22.89
N ASN A 125 -18.54 17.06 23.69
CA ASN A 125 -18.08 17.25 25.08
C ASN A 125 -18.15 15.96 25.93
N ARG A 126 -19.18 15.13 25.72
CA ARG A 126 -19.32 13.83 26.42
C ARG A 126 -18.29 12.77 25.99
N GLU A 127 -17.69 12.91 24.81
CA GLU A 127 -16.72 11.96 24.27
C GLU A 127 -15.28 12.27 24.71
N LYS A 128 -15.00 13.54 25.08
CA LYS A 128 -13.67 14.02 25.42
C LYS A 128 -13.04 13.24 26.58
N GLU A 129 -13.74 13.13 27.70
CA GLU A 129 -13.24 12.43 28.90
C GLU A 129 -12.94 10.95 28.60
N LYS A 130 -13.80 10.29 27.81
CA LYS A 130 -13.59 8.90 27.38
C LYS A 130 -12.35 8.77 26.50
N ILE A 131 -12.12 9.72 25.59
CA ILE A 131 -10.93 9.73 24.73
C ILE A 131 -9.66 9.92 25.57
N GLU A 132 -9.66 10.88 26.50
CA GLU A 132 -8.51 11.14 27.38
C GLU A 132 -8.15 9.91 28.21
N LYS A 133 -9.14 9.27 28.84
CA LYS A 133 -8.93 8.01 29.59
C LYS A 133 -8.37 6.88 28.72
N ASN A 134 -8.87 6.75 27.49
CA ASN A 134 -8.37 5.74 26.56
C ASN A 134 -6.94 6.04 26.10
N LEU A 135 -6.60 7.30 25.85
CA LEU A 135 -5.25 7.72 25.46
C LEU A 135 -4.24 7.45 26.58
N GLU A 136 -4.60 7.73 27.83
CA GLU A 136 -3.76 7.43 28.98
C GLU A 136 -3.48 5.93 29.08
N ARG A 137 -4.53 5.10 28.94
CA ARG A 137 -4.41 3.65 28.95
C ARG A 137 -3.53 3.13 27.81
N ILE A 138 -3.74 3.63 26.58
CA ILE A 138 -2.90 3.28 25.42
C ILE A 138 -1.45 3.70 25.63
N GLY A 139 -1.20 4.84 26.28
CA GLY A 139 0.15 5.31 26.61
C GLY A 139 0.89 4.38 27.58
N LYS A 140 0.17 3.77 28.53
CA LYS A 140 0.72 2.86 29.54
C LYS A 140 0.86 1.41 29.04
N GLU A 141 -0.19 0.89 28.41
CA GLU A 141 -0.33 -0.52 28.06
C GLU A 141 -0.03 -0.81 26.57
N GLY A 142 0.02 0.23 25.74
CA GLY A 142 0.02 0.09 24.29
C GLY A 142 -1.37 -0.29 23.75
N PHE A 143 -1.38 -0.97 22.62
CA PHE A 143 -2.59 -1.48 21.98
C PHE A 143 -2.29 -2.81 21.28
N VAL A 144 -3.32 -3.59 21.02
CA VAL A 144 -3.15 -4.88 20.33
C VAL A 144 -2.81 -4.63 18.85
N ASN A 145 -1.68 -5.18 18.41
CA ASN A 145 -1.14 -4.98 17.07
C ASN A 145 -1.87 -5.82 15.99
N TYR A 146 -3.15 -5.57 15.79
CA TYR A 146 -3.95 -6.26 14.79
C TYR A 146 -3.69 -5.74 13.36
N PHE A 147 -3.85 -6.63 12.38
CA PHE A 147 -3.96 -6.22 11.00
C PHE A 147 -5.34 -5.59 10.73
N GLY A 148 -5.34 -4.33 10.31
CA GLY A 148 -6.59 -3.62 9.96
C GLY A 148 -7.26 -4.18 8.69
N GLU A 149 -8.51 -3.78 8.47
CA GLU A 149 -9.36 -4.29 7.37
C GLU A 149 -8.72 -4.12 5.98
N GLN A 150 -7.93 -3.05 5.79
CA GLN A 150 -7.20 -2.78 4.54
C GLN A 150 -6.26 -3.93 4.14
N ARG A 151 -5.74 -4.70 5.11
CA ARG A 151 -4.92 -5.90 4.86
C ARG A 151 -5.69 -6.96 4.07
N PHE A 152 -7.01 -6.99 4.23
CA PHE A 152 -7.89 -7.97 3.60
C PHE A 152 -8.50 -7.47 2.28
N GLY A 153 -8.11 -6.27 1.85
CA GLY A 153 -8.64 -5.59 0.68
C GLY A 153 -10.07 -5.11 0.87
N LEU A 154 -10.57 -4.32 -0.10
CA LEU A 154 -11.89 -3.69 -0.03
C LEU A 154 -13.04 -4.72 0.11
N ARG A 155 -12.92 -5.89 -0.54
CA ARG A 155 -13.89 -6.98 -0.44
C ARG A 155 -13.72 -7.87 0.80
N LYS A 156 -12.68 -7.62 1.61
CA LYS A 156 -12.32 -8.40 2.81
C LYS A 156 -12.30 -9.92 2.56
N ASN A 157 -11.89 -10.36 1.36
CA ASN A 157 -11.96 -11.76 0.93
C ASN A 157 -10.59 -12.40 0.64
N THR A 158 -9.50 -11.64 0.74
CA THR A 158 -8.16 -12.14 0.39
C THR A 158 -7.69 -13.28 1.31
N HIS A 159 -8.05 -13.24 2.60
CA HIS A 159 -7.73 -14.30 3.56
C HIS A 159 -8.51 -15.59 3.26
N LEU A 160 -9.75 -15.50 2.76
CA LEU A 160 -10.55 -16.66 2.36
C LEU A 160 -9.93 -17.37 1.16
N VAL A 161 -9.46 -16.60 0.18
CA VAL A 161 -8.71 -17.13 -0.97
C VAL A 161 -7.43 -17.80 -0.48
N GLY A 162 -6.69 -17.17 0.43
CA GLY A 162 -5.48 -17.74 1.04
C GLY A 162 -5.73 -19.07 1.76
N LYS A 163 -6.78 -19.14 2.58
CA LYS A 163 -7.23 -20.36 3.27
C LYS A 163 -7.47 -21.51 2.29
N ALA A 164 -8.21 -21.24 1.22
CA ALA A 164 -8.53 -22.25 0.21
C ALA A 164 -7.27 -22.72 -0.54
N ILE A 165 -6.35 -21.82 -0.86
CA ILE A 165 -5.06 -22.17 -1.47
C ILE A 165 -4.24 -23.09 -0.57
N LEU A 166 -4.09 -22.75 0.72
CA LEU A 166 -3.29 -23.55 1.67
C LEU A 166 -3.89 -24.93 1.95
N ARG A 167 -5.21 -25.07 1.85
CA ARG A 167 -5.91 -26.35 1.96
C ARG A 167 -5.94 -27.16 0.64
N ASN A 168 -5.20 -26.71 -0.38
CA ASN A 168 -5.20 -27.28 -1.73
C ASN A 168 -6.59 -27.31 -2.41
N ARG A 169 -7.52 -26.44 -1.99
CA ARG A 169 -8.86 -26.30 -2.56
C ARG A 169 -8.87 -25.21 -3.63
N LEU A 170 -8.15 -25.44 -4.73
CA LEU A 170 -7.90 -24.41 -5.74
C LEU A 170 -9.16 -23.96 -6.48
N LYS A 171 -10.10 -24.88 -6.72
CA LYS A 171 -11.42 -24.56 -7.26
C LYS A 171 -12.15 -23.55 -6.37
N GLU A 172 -12.19 -23.82 -5.07
CA GLU A 172 -12.79 -22.94 -4.07
C GLU A 172 -12.09 -21.57 -4.07
N ALA A 173 -10.75 -21.54 -4.10
CA ALA A 173 -9.98 -20.30 -4.11
C ALA A 173 -10.35 -19.38 -5.29
N VAL A 174 -10.46 -19.95 -6.50
CA VAL A 174 -10.87 -19.21 -7.70
C VAL A 174 -12.32 -18.72 -7.57
N TRP A 175 -13.24 -19.57 -7.14
CA TRP A 175 -14.64 -19.18 -7.00
C TRP A 175 -14.84 -18.10 -5.94
N VAL A 176 -14.16 -18.18 -4.80
CA VAL A 176 -14.16 -17.14 -3.77
C VAL A 176 -13.62 -15.83 -4.35
N TYR A 177 -12.48 -15.87 -5.07
CA TYR A 177 -11.89 -14.68 -5.68
C TYR A 177 -12.84 -14.01 -6.68
N LEU A 178 -13.49 -14.81 -7.54
CA LEU A 178 -14.36 -14.32 -8.61
C LEU A 178 -15.72 -13.86 -8.08
N THR A 179 -16.31 -14.53 -7.09
CA THR A 179 -17.74 -14.34 -6.75
C THR A 179 -18.01 -13.74 -5.38
N LYS A 180 -17.07 -13.80 -4.43
CA LYS A 180 -17.28 -13.19 -3.10
C LYS A 180 -17.18 -11.67 -3.25
N GLY A 181 -18.32 -11.00 -3.13
CA GLY A 181 -18.38 -9.55 -3.14
C GLY A 181 -18.09 -8.92 -1.78
N GLY A 182 -18.10 -7.60 -1.75
CA GLY A 182 -17.96 -6.79 -0.53
C GLY A 182 -18.32 -5.33 -0.79
N GLU A 183 -17.54 -4.39 -0.26
CA GLU A 183 -17.67 -2.98 -0.61
C GLU A 183 -17.19 -2.78 -2.05
N GLU A 184 -18.10 -2.72 -3.01
CA GLU A 184 -17.77 -2.49 -4.41
C GLU A 184 -18.95 -1.83 -5.14
N ASN A 185 -18.69 -1.35 -6.36
CA ASN A 185 -19.72 -0.75 -7.19
C ASN A 185 -20.82 -1.77 -7.53
N GLU A 186 -22.01 -1.25 -7.83
CA GLU A 186 -23.18 -2.08 -8.09
C GLU A 186 -22.99 -3.01 -9.30
N GLU A 187 -22.30 -2.53 -10.33
CA GLU A 187 -21.99 -3.29 -11.54
C GLU A 187 -21.15 -4.55 -11.23
N ALA A 188 -20.05 -4.41 -10.47
CA ALA A 188 -19.24 -5.57 -10.09
C ALA A 188 -20.04 -6.52 -9.19
N ARG A 189 -20.86 -6.00 -8.27
CA ARG A 189 -21.71 -6.84 -7.40
C ARG A 189 -22.69 -7.68 -8.22
N LYS A 190 -23.37 -7.08 -9.21
CA LYS A 190 -24.28 -7.77 -10.14
C LYS A 190 -23.54 -8.82 -10.97
N PHE A 191 -22.40 -8.47 -11.55
CA PHE A 191 -21.54 -9.40 -12.29
C PHE A 191 -21.19 -10.63 -11.45
N ARG A 192 -20.70 -10.44 -10.22
CA ARG A 192 -20.29 -11.54 -9.33
C ARG A 192 -21.46 -12.43 -8.93
N ALA A 193 -22.62 -11.85 -8.65
CA ALA A 193 -23.84 -12.59 -8.34
C ALA A 193 -24.31 -13.43 -9.54
N ASN A 194 -24.29 -12.85 -10.75
CA ASN A 194 -24.63 -13.54 -11.99
C ASN A 194 -23.65 -14.68 -12.29
N LEU A 195 -22.35 -14.45 -12.13
CA LEU A 195 -21.33 -15.48 -12.31
C LEU A 195 -21.50 -16.64 -11.30
N ARG A 196 -21.84 -16.33 -10.05
CA ARG A 196 -22.11 -17.36 -9.02
C ARG A 196 -23.32 -18.22 -9.35
N ARG A 197 -24.38 -17.61 -9.90
CA ARG A 197 -25.62 -18.30 -10.28
C ARG A 197 -25.44 -19.15 -11.53
N THR A 198 -24.87 -18.57 -12.58
CA THR A 198 -24.76 -19.21 -13.90
C THR A 198 -23.63 -20.24 -13.97
N LYS A 199 -22.57 -20.03 -13.18
CA LYS A 199 -21.32 -20.81 -13.21
C LYS A 199 -20.69 -20.92 -14.61
N ASP A 200 -21.00 -19.99 -15.50
CA ASP A 200 -20.54 -19.97 -16.89
C ASP A 200 -19.54 -18.83 -17.09
N PHE A 201 -18.28 -19.19 -17.35
CA PHE A 201 -17.21 -18.23 -17.59
C PHE A 201 -17.35 -17.49 -18.94
N LYS A 202 -17.95 -18.10 -19.97
CA LYS A 202 -18.14 -17.43 -21.27
C LYS A 202 -19.15 -16.30 -21.15
N ARG A 203 -20.26 -16.55 -20.46
CA ARG A 203 -21.25 -15.51 -20.13
C ARG A 203 -20.65 -14.49 -19.16
N GLY A 204 -19.94 -14.96 -18.14
CA GLY A 204 -19.24 -14.09 -17.20
C GLY A 204 -18.28 -13.09 -17.87
N LEU A 205 -17.55 -13.51 -18.91
CA LEU A 205 -16.65 -12.63 -19.67
C LEU A 205 -17.39 -11.51 -20.42
N LYS A 206 -18.61 -11.75 -20.89
CA LYS A 206 -19.44 -10.72 -21.53
C LYS A 206 -19.95 -9.69 -20.54
N ASP A 207 -20.33 -10.16 -19.34
CA ASP A 207 -20.92 -9.32 -18.29
C ASP A 207 -19.85 -8.65 -17.38
N CYS A 208 -18.56 -8.98 -17.55
CA CYS A 208 -17.50 -8.53 -16.66
C CYS A 208 -17.07 -7.08 -16.93
N PRO A 209 -17.06 -6.21 -15.90
CA PRO A 209 -16.52 -4.86 -16.04
C PRO A 209 -15.04 -4.86 -16.48
N LYS A 210 -14.70 -4.00 -17.45
CA LYS A 210 -13.36 -3.96 -18.10
C LYS A 210 -12.21 -3.63 -17.13
N ASN A 211 -12.49 -3.02 -15.99
CA ASN A 211 -11.51 -2.71 -14.95
C ASN A 211 -11.07 -3.94 -14.13
N LEU A 212 -11.84 -5.05 -14.16
CA LEU A 212 -11.55 -6.29 -13.43
C LEU A 212 -10.59 -7.21 -14.21
N ARG A 213 -9.39 -6.70 -14.49
CA ARG A 213 -8.40 -7.37 -15.37
C ARG A 213 -8.01 -8.76 -14.89
N ASN A 214 -7.82 -8.96 -13.59
CA ASN A 214 -7.44 -10.26 -13.06
C ASN A 214 -8.58 -11.26 -13.25
N GLU A 215 -9.80 -10.89 -12.91
CA GLU A 215 -10.99 -11.73 -13.09
C GLU A 215 -11.16 -12.15 -14.56
N ILE A 216 -11.01 -11.22 -15.50
CA ILE A 216 -11.03 -11.52 -16.94
C ILE A 216 -9.96 -12.55 -17.31
N VAL A 217 -8.73 -12.37 -16.83
CA VAL A 217 -7.62 -13.30 -17.10
C VAL A 217 -7.88 -14.71 -16.54
N LEU A 218 -8.42 -14.81 -15.32
CA LEU A 218 -8.80 -16.11 -14.74
C LEU A 218 -9.90 -16.79 -15.56
N MET A 219 -10.97 -16.07 -15.90
CA MET A 219 -12.10 -16.62 -16.64
C MET A 219 -11.68 -17.06 -18.05
N ASN A 220 -10.91 -16.24 -18.77
CA ASN A 220 -10.35 -16.62 -20.08
C ASN A 220 -9.54 -17.92 -20.02
N HIS A 221 -8.68 -18.07 -19.01
CA HIS A 221 -7.90 -19.30 -18.83
C HIS A 221 -8.81 -20.51 -18.61
N LEU A 222 -9.84 -20.39 -17.77
CA LEU A 222 -10.74 -21.49 -17.44
C LEU A 222 -11.74 -21.81 -18.56
N THR A 223 -12.05 -20.86 -19.44
CA THR A 223 -12.79 -21.10 -20.68
C THR A 223 -11.96 -21.92 -21.67
N ALA A 224 -10.66 -21.63 -21.79
CA ALA A 224 -9.76 -22.35 -22.69
C ALA A 224 -9.32 -23.72 -22.14
N LYS A 225 -9.08 -23.80 -20.83
CA LYS A 225 -8.65 -25.01 -20.11
C LYS A 225 -9.56 -25.27 -18.91
N PRO A 226 -10.70 -25.96 -19.13
CA PRO A 226 -11.61 -26.33 -18.05
C PRO A 226 -10.87 -27.09 -16.93
N ASN A 227 -11.25 -26.85 -15.69
CA ASN A 227 -10.69 -27.47 -14.47
C ASN A 227 -9.22 -27.16 -14.15
N ASP A 228 -8.47 -26.42 -14.98
CA ASP A 228 -7.09 -25.99 -14.65
C ASP A 228 -7.06 -24.76 -13.72
N TYR A 229 -7.58 -24.93 -12.49
CA TYR A 229 -7.62 -23.87 -11.49
C TYR A 229 -6.22 -23.44 -11.02
N ALA A 230 -5.27 -24.38 -11.01
CA ALA A 230 -3.87 -24.08 -10.68
C ALA A 230 -3.24 -23.17 -11.73
N GLY A 231 -3.41 -23.47 -13.01
CA GLY A 231 -2.98 -22.63 -14.13
C GLY A 231 -3.65 -21.26 -14.12
N ALA A 232 -4.96 -21.20 -13.85
CA ALA A 232 -5.70 -19.94 -13.75
C ALA A 232 -5.12 -19.03 -12.66
N LEU A 233 -4.86 -19.58 -11.46
CA LEU A 233 -4.22 -18.82 -10.38
C LEU A 233 -2.79 -18.38 -10.77
N ARG A 234 -2.02 -19.21 -11.48
CA ARG A 234 -0.66 -18.85 -11.93
C ARG A 234 -0.62 -17.65 -12.87
N LYS A 235 -1.72 -17.34 -13.58
CA LYS A 235 -1.84 -16.12 -14.39
C LYS A 235 -1.84 -14.84 -13.55
N ILE A 236 -2.22 -14.92 -12.27
CA ILE A 236 -2.10 -13.80 -11.35
C ILE A 236 -0.60 -13.58 -11.02
N PRO A 237 -0.09 -12.32 -11.10
CA PRO A 237 1.29 -12.01 -10.74
C PRO A 237 1.70 -12.57 -9.37
N LYS A 238 2.92 -13.13 -9.28
CA LYS A 238 3.44 -13.83 -8.08
C LYS A 238 3.26 -13.02 -6.80
N LYS A 239 3.49 -11.69 -6.86
CA LYS A 239 3.31 -10.78 -5.72
C LYS A 239 1.89 -10.81 -5.14
N PHE A 240 0.87 -10.82 -5.99
CA PHE A 240 -0.53 -10.84 -5.55
C PHE A 240 -0.94 -12.23 -5.05
N ARG A 241 -0.38 -13.30 -5.63
CA ARG A 241 -0.61 -14.65 -5.08
C ARG A 241 -0.08 -14.82 -3.66
N ARG A 242 1.12 -14.32 -3.38
CA ARG A 242 1.68 -14.32 -2.02
C ARG A 242 0.81 -13.53 -1.04
N MET A 243 0.21 -12.44 -1.50
CA MET A 243 -0.67 -11.60 -0.69
C MET A 243 -1.87 -12.38 -0.13
N PHE A 244 -2.46 -13.34 -0.86
CA PHE A 244 -3.56 -14.15 -0.35
C PHE A 244 -3.14 -14.99 0.86
N VAL A 245 -1.99 -15.65 0.77
CA VAL A 245 -1.44 -16.47 1.87
C VAL A 245 -1.09 -15.58 3.06
N HIS A 246 -0.41 -14.46 2.83
CA HIS A 246 -0.08 -13.50 3.88
C HIS A 246 -1.32 -12.89 4.53
N ALA A 247 -2.40 -12.67 3.78
CA ALA A 247 -3.66 -12.22 4.36
C ALA A 247 -4.28 -13.29 5.26
N TYR A 248 -4.21 -14.58 4.90
CA TYR A 248 -4.68 -15.64 5.79
C TYR A 248 -3.82 -15.77 7.05
N GLN A 249 -2.50 -15.64 6.94
CA GLN A 249 -1.61 -15.57 8.11
C GLN A 249 -1.95 -14.38 9.02
N SER A 250 -2.30 -13.23 8.43
CA SER A 250 -2.76 -12.05 9.18
C SER A 250 -4.13 -12.22 9.84
N TYR A 251 -4.93 -13.22 9.44
CA TYR A 251 -6.26 -13.49 9.97
C TYR A 251 -6.24 -14.45 11.17
N LEU A 252 -5.28 -15.37 11.20
CA LEU A 252 -5.02 -16.27 12.32
C LEU A 252 -4.37 -15.51 13.48
#